data_AF-A0A329LXH8-F1
#
_entry.id   AF-A0A329LXH8-F1
#
_cell.length_a   1.000
_cell.length_b   1.000
_cell.length_c   1.000
_cell.angle_alpha   90.00
_cell.angle_beta   90.00
_cell.angle_gamma   90.00
#
_symmetry.space_group_name_H-M   'P 1'
#
loop_
_entity.id
_entity.type
_entity.pdbx_description
1 polymer ?
#
loop_
_entity_poly.entity_id
_entity_poly.type
_entity_poly.pdbx_seq_one_letter_code
_entity_poly.pdbx_strand_id
1 'polypeptide(L)'
;MADTSTHYDTDDCLDGPEQCSGDVFPRPALSGSGEHYTRCDHHWEVYYERTAPKMDAIRARYPETAPPDFDPLAAGERWSEDDPWP
;
A
#
# COMPACT_ATOMS: atom_id res chain seq x y z
N MET A 1 21.31 24.94 17.71
CA MET A 1 20.00 24.46 18.16
C MET A 1 19.05 24.58 16.97
N ALA A 2 18.91 23.50 16.21
CA ALA A 2 17.86 23.33 15.20
C ALA A 2 17.60 21.82 15.15
N ASP A 3 16.78 21.37 16.09
CA ASP A 3 16.26 20.01 16.10
C ASP A 3 15.14 19.98 15.05
N THR A 4 15.48 19.58 13.83
CA THR A 4 14.50 19.38 12.76
C THR A 4 13.85 18.02 12.96
N SER A 5 13.18 17.84 14.10
CA SER A 5 12.15 16.80 14.22
C SER A 5 10.87 17.41 13.66
N THR A 6 10.66 17.26 12.35
CA THR A 6 9.37 17.53 11.73
C THR A 6 8.41 16.49 12.29
N HIS A 7 7.79 16.80 13.43
CA HIS A 7 6.57 16.14 13.86
C HIS A 7 5.53 16.44 12.79
N TYR A 8 5.35 15.53 11.84
CA TYR A 8 4.11 15.50 11.07
C TYR A 8 3.03 15.13 12.08
N ASP A 9 2.25 16.12 12.53
CA ASP A 9 1.02 15.83 13.22
C ASP A 9 0.24 14.87 12.34
N THR A 10 -0.26 13.77 12.92
CA THR A 10 -0.90 12.68 12.14
C THR A 10 -2.14 13.17 11.38
N ASP A 11 -2.62 14.36 11.74
CA ASP A 11 -3.77 15.05 11.17
C ASP A 11 -3.41 15.95 9.97
N ASP A 12 -2.12 16.20 9.70
CA ASP A 12 -1.69 16.99 8.55
C ASP A 12 -1.63 16.16 7.26
N CYS A 13 -1.80 16.85 6.13
CA CYS A 13 -1.64 16.20 4.83
C CYS A 13 -0.19 15.74 4.62
N LEU A 14 -0.01 14.43 4.43
CA LEU A 14 1.28 13.76 4.27
C LEU A 14 2.15 14.32 3.12
N ASP A 15 1.53 14.75 2.02
CA ASP A 15 2.23 15.32 0.86
C ASP A 15 2.20 16.86 0.85
N GLY A 16 1.70 17.49 1.92
CA GLY A 16 1.62 18.94 2.06
C GLY A 16 2.89 19.58 2.65
N PRO A 17 2.89 20.92 2.80
CA PRO A 17 1.76 21.85 2.63
C PRO A 17 1.54 22.36 1.19
N GLU A 18 2.46 22.13 0.26
CA GLU A 18 2.41 22.72 -1.08
C GLU A 18 1.20 22.20 -1.87
N GLN A 19 0.44 23.09 -2.53
CA GLN A 19 -0.70 22.73 -3.39
C GLN A 19 -1.83 21.93 -2.69
N CYS A 20 -1.84 21.88 -1.35
CA CYS A 20 -2.95 21.30 -0.61
C CYS A 20 -4.27 22.01 -0.94
N SER A 21 -5.30 21.23 -1.25
CA SER A 21 -6.67 21.72 -1.37
C SER A 21 -7.69 20.62 -1.08
N GLY A 22 -8.86 21.03 -0.59
CA GLY A 22 -9.93 20.13 -0.16
C GLY A 22 -9.75 19.59 1.27
N ASP A 23 -10.56 18.58 1.61
CA ASP A 23 -10.66 18.03 2.95
C ASP A 23 -9.49 17.11 3.28
N VAL A 24 -8.94 17.27 4.49
CA VAL A 24 -7.81 16.49 5.01
C VAL A 24 -8.32 15.45 5.99
N PHE A 25 -8.14 14.17 5.66
CA PHE A 25 -8.48 13.06 6.54
C PHE A 25 -7.66 11.80 6.18
N PRO A 26 -7.55 10.80 7.08
CA PRO A 26 -6.89 9.52 6.81
C PRO A 26 -7.56 8.74 5.67
N ARG A 27 -6.76 8.33 4.68
CA ARG A 27 -7.25 7.55 3.52
C ARG A 27 -6.50 6.23 3.40
N PRO A 28 -7.16 5.15 2.94
CA PRO A 28 -6.52 3.85 2.83
C PRO A 28 -5.42 3.85 1.76
N ALA A 29 -4.31 3.15 2.03
CA ALA A 29 -3.27 2.92 1.04
C ALA A 29 -3.73 1.95 -0.07
N LEU A 30 -3.39 2.24 -1.33
CA LEU A 30 -3.78 1.41 -2.48
C LEU A 30 -3.02 0.08 -2.58
N SER A 31 -1.97 -0.10 -1.78
CA SER A 31 -1.17 -1.33 -1.68
C SER A 31 -1.93 -2.52 -1.09
N GLY A 32 -3.05 -2.29 -0.41
CA GLY A 32 -3.78 -3.34 0.30
C GLY A 32 -3.16 -3.74 1.66
N SER A 33 -2.25 -2.94 2.21
CA SER A 33 -1.61 -3.22 3.51
C SER A 33 -2.49 -2.97 4.74
N GLY A 34 -3.68 -2.39 4.56
CA GLY A 34 -4.54 -1.93 5.67
C GLY A 34 -4.12 -0.59 6.30
N GLU A 35 -2.97 -0.05 5.88
CA GLU A 35 -2.46 1.25 6.33
C GLU A 35 -3.34 2.41 5.87
N HIS A 36 -3.38 3.47 6.68
CA HIS A 36 -4.07 4.71 6.37
C HIS A 36 -3.10 5.89 6.49
N TYR A 37 -3.16 6.81 5.55
CA TYR A 37 -2.31 8.00 5.51
C TYR A 37 -3.17 9.24 5.24
N THR A 38 -2.97 10.26 6.06
CA THR A 38 -3.72 11.52 5.98
C THR A 38 -3.33 12.31 4.73
N ARG A 39 -4.31 12.65 3.88
CA ARG A 39 -4.11 13.44 2.66
C ARG A 39 -5.30 14.35 2.42
N CYS A 40 -5.03 15.54 1.88
CA CYS A 40 -6.06 16.40 1.29
C CYS A 40 -6.64 15.74 0.02
N ASP A 41 -7.81 16.20 -0.44
CA ASP A 41 -8.44 15.69 -1.66
C ASP A 41 -7.51 15.76 -2.88
N HIS A 42 -6.81 16.88 -3.05
CA HIS A 42 -5.89 17.05 -4.18
C HIS A 42 -4.76 16.03 -4.19
N HIS A 43 -4.05 15.87 -3.07
CA HIS A 43 -2.95 14.91 -3.00
C HIS A 43 -3.42 13.46 -3.02
N TRP A 44 -4.64 13.20 -2.55
CA TRP A 44 -5.26 11.90 -2.74
C TRP A 44 -5.49 11.58 -4.22
N GLU A 45 -6.02 12.52 -5.00
CA GLU A 45 -6.25 12.34 -6.44
C GLU A 45 -4.92 12.12 -7.19
N VAL A 46 -3.91 12.97 -6.96
CA VAL A 46 -2.57 12.82 -7.55
C VAL A 46 -1.95 11.46 -7.18
N TYR A 47 -2.07 11.04 -5.91
CA TYR A 47 -1.61 9.74 -5.45
C TYR A 47 -2.34 8.60 -6.18
N TYR A 48 -3.66 8.71 -6.31
CA TYR A 48 -4.50 7.70 -6.94
C TYR A 48 -4.15 7.53 -8.42
N GLU A 49 -4.12 8.62 -9.19
CA GLU A 49 -3.77 8.61 -10.62
C GLU A 49 -2.40 7.97 -10.88
N ARG A 50 -1.42 8.26 -10.03
CA ARG A 50 -0.06 7.71 -10.14
C ARG A 50 0.02 6.22 -9.78
N THR A 51 -0.79 5.77 -8.82
CA THR A 51 -0.55 4.51 -8.10
C THR A 51 -1.56 3.43 -8.47
N ALA A 52 -2.83 3.78 -8.68
CA ALA A 52 -3.87 2.85 -9.10
C ALA A 52 -3.47 1.99 -10.31
N PRO A 53 -2.99 2.54 -11.45
CA PRO A 53 -2.62 1.72 -12.61
C PRO A 53 -1.47 0.75 -12.32
N LYS A 54 -0.56 1.10 -11.40
CA LYS A 54 0.54 0.22 -11.00
C LYS A 54 0.03 -0.95 -10.17
N MET A 55 -0.88 -0.68 -9.23
CA MET A 55 -1.49 -1.72 -8.41
C MET A 55 -2.35 -2.66 -9.25
N ASP A 56 -3.08 -2.14 -10.24
CA ASP A 56 -3.86 -2.97 -11.16
C ASP A 56 -2.97 -3.86 -12.03
N ALA A 57 -1.84 -3.33 -12.53
CA ALA A 57 -0.86 -4.13 -13.26
C ALA A 57 -0.22 -5.23 -12.38
N ILE A 58 0.03 -4.94 -11.10
CA ILE A 58 0.54 -5.93 -10.14
C ILE A 58 -0.50 -7.03 -9.92
N ARG A 59 -1.76 -6.68 -9.65
CA ARG A 59 -2.85 -7.65 -9.43
C ARG A 59 -3.09 -8.52 -10.67
N ALA A 60 -2.99 -7.95 -11.87
CA ALA A 60 -3.12 -8.71 -13.11
C ALA A 60 -1.96 -9.71 -13.32
N ARG A 61 -0.75 -9.35 -12.88
CA ARG A 61 0.44 -10.20 -13.03
C ARG A 61 0.54 -11.26 -11.93
N TYR A 62 0.10 -10.93 -10.72
CA TYR A 62 0.23 -11.75 -9.52
C TYR A 62 -1.15 -11.95 -8.88
N PRO A 63 -1.96 -12.88 -9.39
CA PRO A 63 -3.27 -13.17 -8.82
C PRO A 63 -3.12 -13.72 -7.39
N GLU A 64 -4.05 -13.34 -6.50
CA GLU A 64 -4.03 -13.75 -5.09
C GLU A 64 -4.22 -15.26 -4.90
N THR A 65 -4.91 -15.91 -5.84
CA THR A 65 -5.15 -17.35 -5.83
C THR A 65 -4.30 -18.03 -6.88
N ALA A 66 -3.69 -19.15 -6.49
CA ALA A 66 -3.00 -20.01 -7.43
C ALA A 66 -3.99 -20.54 -8.49
N PRO A 67 -3.56 -20.68 -9.76
CA PRO A 67 -4.35 -21.35 -10.78
C PRO A 67 -4.77 -22.78 -10.36
N PRO A 68 -5.92 -23.31 -10.84
CA PRO A 68 -6.40 -24.65 -10.46
C PRO A 68 -5.44 -25.79 -10.82
N ASP A 69 -4.58 -25.57 -11.82
CA ASP A 69 -3.59 -26.49 -12.34
C ASP A 69 -2.17 -26.22 -11.80
N PHE A 70 -2.03 -25.26 -10.88
CA PHE A 70 -0.76 -25.00 -10.22
C PHE A 70 -0.38 -26.19 -9.34
N ASP A 71 0.73 -26.88 -9.69
CA ASP A 71 1.34 -27.88 -8.83
C ASP A 71 2.18 -27.18 -7.74
N PRO A 72 1.81 -27.29 -6.45
CA PRO A 72 2.58 -26.69 -5.36
C PRO A 72 4.04 -27.17 -5.30
N LEU A 73 4.34 -28.38 -5.80
CA LEU A 73 5.70 -28.90 -5.85
C LEU A 73 6.58 -28.19 -6.89
N ALA A 74 5.99 -27.45 -7.84
CA ALA A 74 6.74 -26.61 -8.77
C ALA A 74 7.48 -25.46 -8.05
N ALA A 75 7.10 -25.10 -6.82
CA ALA A 75 7.80 -24.13 -5.99
C ALA A 75 9.07 -24.70 -5.32
N GLY A 76 9.41 -25.97 -5.54
CA GLY A 76 10.58 -26.66 -4.98
C GLY A 76 10.37 -27.23 -3.58
N GLU A 77 9.42 -26.69 -2.83
CA GLU A 77 9.03 -27.14 -1.50
C GLU A 77 7.55 -26.84 -1.25
N ARG A 78 6.86 -27.75 -0.55
CA ARG A 78 5.50 -27.52 -0.06
C ARG A 78 5.61 -27.17 1.41
N TRP A 79 5.16 -25.97 1.78
CA TRP A 79 5.04 -25.57 3.18
C TRP A 79 3.61 -25.87 3.61
N SER A 80 3.44 -26.91 4.42
CA SER A 80 2.17 -27.25 5.05
C SER A 80 2.21 -26.96 6.55
N GLU A 81 1.06 -26.64 7.14
CA GLU A 81 0.94 -26.44 8.60
C GLU A 81 1.31 -27.70 9.40
N ASP A 82 1.30 -28.86 8.73
CA ASP A 82 1.71 -30.15 9.26
C ASP A 82 3.22 -30.42 9.15
N ASP A 83 3.99 -29.53 8.50
CA ASP A 83 5.45 -29.67 8.43
C ASP A 83 6.07 -29.21 9.76
N PRO A 84 6.68 -30.12 10.55
CA PRO A 84 7.28 -29.75 11.80
C PRO A 84 8.50 -28.83 11.54
N TRP A 85 8.56 -27.71 12.25
CA TRP A 85 9.76 -26.89 12.31
C TRP A 85 10.92 -27.72 12.93
N PRO A 86 12.15 -27.67 12.37
CA PRO A 86 13.29 -28.40 12.91
C PRO A 86 13.70 -27.96 14.32
#